data_AF-A3IWV7-F1
#
_entry.id   AF-A3IWV7-F1
#
_cell.length_a   1.000
_cell.length_b   1.000
_cell.length_c   1.000
_cell.angle_alpha   90.00
_cell.angle_beta   90.00
_cell.angle_gamma   90.00
#
_symmetry.space_group_name_H-M   'P 1'
#
loop_
_entity.id
_entity.type
_entity.pdbx_description
1 polymer ?
#
loop_
_entity_poly.entity_id
_entity_poly.type
_entity_poly.pdbx_seq_one_letter_code
_entity_poly.pdbx_strand_id
1 'polypeptide(L)'
;MSLPASETELIKAYKRGVPKELLELYKLGNGMFIGYDSYSDASESHNFRLEIPELSKIQTVQSYGFVCEDAPLYNLTEKWWQFVDNGNGNWLAFDGNQEGYGRILDIFHEEVGYEECHGIIAESITELLDQLVQRDGTDWFGNEEWQPLGYV
;
A
#
# COMPACT_ATOMS: atom_id res chain seq x y z
N MET A 1 -2.65 -16.18 -12.23
CA MET A 1 -1.68 -16.14 -11.12
C MET A 1 -0.40 -15.54 -11.67
N SER A 2 0.06 -14.42 -11.10
CA SER A 2 1.29 -13.75 -11.52
C SER A 2 2.51 -14.59 -11.18
N LEU A 3 3.57 -14.52 -11.99
CA LEU A 3 4.84 -15.17 -11.66
C LEU A 3 5.52 -14.43 -10.51
N PRO A 4 6.26 -15.13 -9.63
CA PRO A 4 7.16 -14.50 -8.65
C PRO A 4 8.19 -13.57 -9.28
N ALA A 5 8.67 -12.60 -8.51
CA ALA A 5 9.81 -11.79 -8.90
C ALA A 5 11.08 -12.67 -9.00
N SER A 6 11.91 -12.42 -10.00
CA SER A 6 13.18 -13.13 -10.14
C SER A 6 14.15 -12.74 -9.02
N GLU A 7 15.11 -13.63 -8.72
CA GLU A 7 16.17 -13.35 -7.74
C GLU A 7 16.93 -12.06 -8.07
N THR A 8 17.15 -11.77 -9.35
CA THR A 8 17.82 -10.54 -9.79
C THR A 8 16.98 -9.29 -9.48
N GLU A 9 15.66 -9.35 -9.65
CA GLU A 9 14.76 -8.25 -9.28
C GLU A 9 14.74 -8.03 -7.76
N LEU A 10 14.65 -9.11 -6.98
CA LEU A 10 14.67 -9.07 -5.52
C LEU A 10 15.96 -8.44 -4.99
N ILE A 11 17.13 -8.84 -5.53
CA ILE A 11 18.42 -8.26 -5.13
C ILE A 11 18.49 -6.77 -5.48
N LYS A 12 18.00 -6.37 -6.67
CA LYS A 12 17.97 -4.95 -7.07
C LYS A 12 17.05 -4.15 -6.16
N ALA A 13 15.87 -4.66 -5.84
CA ALA A 13 14.91 -4.01 -4.95
C ALA A 13 15.44 -3.89 -3.51
N TYR A 14 16.09 -4.93 -2.98
CA TYR A 14 16.74 -4.87 -1.68
C TYR A 14 17.81 -3.77 -1.64
N LYS A 15 18.64 -3.64 -2.68
CA LYS A 15 19.65 -2.56 -2.79
C LYS A 15 19.03 -1.17 -2.90
N ARG A 16 17.80 -1.04 -3.42
CA ARG A 16 17.02 0.20 -3.45
C ARG A 16 16.41 0.56 -2.08
N GLY A 17 16.47 -0.34 -1.09
CA GLY A 17 15.90 -0.14 0.24
C GLY A 17 14.48 -0.68 0.41
N VAL A 18 13.97 -1.50 -0.53
CA VAL A 18 12.65 -2.13 -0.36
C VAL A 18 12.67 -3.03 0.88
N PRO A 19 11.70 -2.88 1.81
CA PRO A 19 11.58 -3.69 3.01
C PRO A 19 11.54 -5.19 2.72
N LYS A 20 12.19 -5.99 3.58
CA LYS A 20 12.26 -7.45 3.41
C LYS A 20 10.88 -8.09 3.37
N GLU A 21 9.93 -7.61 4.16
CA GLU A 21 8.57 -8.15 4.21
C GLU A 21 7.82 -7.94 2.88
N LEU A 22 7.98 -6.77 2.26
CA LEU A 22 7.50 -6.57 0.88
C LEU A 22 8.19 -7.53 -0.09
N LEU A 23 9.50 -7.76 0.03
CA LEU A 23 10.19 -8.73 -0.84
C LEU A 23 9.65 -10.16 -0.67
N GLU A 24 9.23 -10.57 0.53
CA GLU A 24 8.58 -11.87 0.74
C GLU A 24 7.24 -11.96 -0.01
N LEU A 25 6.44 -10.88 0.00
CA LEU A 25 5.22 -10.81 -0.83
C LEU A 25 5.55 -10.99 -2.32
N TYR A 26 6.59 -10.33 -2.81
CA TYR A 26 7.01 -10.40 -4.21
C TYR A 26 7.62 -11.76 -4.63
N LYS A 27 8.04 -12.60 -3.68
CA LYS A 27 8.37 -14.01 -3.95
C LYS A 27 7.13 -14.86 -4.22
N LEU A 28 5.95 -14.41 -3.80
CA LEU A 28 4.69 -15.10 -4.07
C LEU A 28 4.09 -14.66 -5.41
N GLY A 29 4.24 -13.38 -5.78
CA GLY A 29 3.79 -12.86 -7.07
C GLY A 29 4.32 -11.46 -7.37
N ASN A 30 4.56 -11.17 -8.65
CA ASN A 30 5.07 -9.89 -9.14
C ASN A 30 4.04 -9.25 -10.09
N GLY A 31 3.22 -8.34 -9.59
CA GLY A 31 2.05 -7.81 -10.30
C GLY A 31 0.80 -8.63 -10.01
N MET A 32 0.15 -8.39 -8.87
CA MET A 32 -1.02 -9.12 -8.41
C MET A 32 -2.25 -8.22 -8.41
N PHE A 33 -3.43 -8.85 -8.43
CA PHE A 33 -4.69 -8.17 -8.19
C PHE A 33 -5.41 -8.89 -7.05
N ILE A 34 -6.00 -8.12 -6.15
CA ILE A 34 -6.82 -8.59 -5.04
C ILE A 34 -8.21 -7.98 -5.23
N GLY A 35 -9.25 -8.81 -5.15
CA GLY A 35 -10.64 -8.40 -5.34
C GLY A 35 -11.36 -9.21 -6.42
N TYR A 36 -12.63 -8.87 -6.65
CA TYR A 36 -13.50 -9.56 -7.61
C TYR A 36 -13.30 -9.09 -9.05
N ASP A 37 -13.48 -10.00 -10.01
CA ASP A 37 -13.26 -9.81 -11.45
C ASP A 37 -14.35 -8.98 -12.16
N SER A 38 -15.31 -8.42 -11.42
CA SER A 38 -16.37 -7.61 -12.01
C SER A 38 -15.91 -6.17 -12.21
N TYR A 39 -15.57 -5.83 -13.45
CA TYR A 39 -15.50 -4.46 -14.01
C TYR A 39 -16.85 -3.72 -13.95
N SER A 40 -17.67 -3.92 -12.92
CA SER A 40 -18.89 -3.16 -12.76
C SER A 40 -18.53 -1.75 -12.31
N ASP A 41 -19.21 -0.79 -12.94
CA ASP A 41 -19.13 0.64 -12.74
C ASP A 41 -18.89 1.00 -11.26
N ALA A 42 -17.89 1.83 -10.98
CA ALA A 42 -17.53 2.26 -9.62
C ALA A 42 -18.69 2.97 -8.88
N SER A 43 -19.78 3.25 -9.58
CA SER A 43 -21.02 3.81 -9.05
C SER A 43 -21.97 2.76 -8.42
N GLU A 44 -21.87 1.47 -8.76
CA GLU A 44 -22.86 0.46 -8.33
C GLU A 44 -22.29 -0.77 -7.60
N SER A 45 -20.99 -1.06 -7.69
CA SER A 45 -20.36 -2.13 -6.90
C SER A 45 -19.25 -1.58 -6.02
N HIS A 46 -19.37 -1.74 -4.71
CA HIS A 46 -18.31 -1.44 -3.73
C HIS A 46 -17.18 -2.49 -3.77
N ASN A 47 -16.96 -3.11 -4.93
CA ASN A 47 -15.97 -4.13 -5.16
C ASN A 47 -14.78 -3.46 -5.84
N PHE A 48 -13.79 -3.07 -5.04
CA PHE A 48 -12.55 -2.53 -5.55
C PHE A 48 -11.63 -3.66 -6.03
N ARG A 49 -10.83 -3.36 -7.06
CA ARG A 49 -9.73 -4.21 -7.50
C ARG A 49 -8.44 -3.53 -7.08
N LEU A 50 -7.86 -4.00 -5.99
CA LEU A 50 -6.55 -3.57 -5.53
C LEU A 50 -5.49 -4.17 -6.43
N GLU A 51 -4.63 -3.35 -7.00
CA GLU A 51 -3.45 -3.78 -7.74
C GLU A 51 -2.23 -3.74 -6.81
N ILE A 52 -1.48 -4.83 -6.73
CA ILE A 52 -0.11 -4.81 -6.21
C ILE A 52 0.78 -4.73 -7.45
N PRO A 53 1.39 -3.57 -7.78
CA PRO A 53 2.16 -3.41 -9.00
C PRO A 53 3.38 -4.33 -9.00
N GLU A 54 4.01 -4.47 -10.17
CA GLU A 54 5.32 -5.09 -10.26
C GLU A 54 6.35 -4.42 -9.33
N LEU A 55 7.25 -5.21 -8.75
CA LEU A 55 8.34 -4.77 -7.85
C LEU A 55 9.23 -3.69 -8.48
N SER A 56 9.33 -3.68 -9.81
CA SER A 56 10.07 -2.66 -10.55
C SER A 56 9.40 -1.28 -10.47
N LYS A 57 8.08 -1.23 -10.26
CA LYS A 57 7.25 -0.02 -10.30
C LYS A 57 7.01 0.60 -8.93
N ILE A 58 7.10 -0.17 -7.85
CA ILE A 58 6.93 0.39 -6.50
C ILE A 58 8.03 1.40 -6.19
N GLN A 59 7.66 2.48 -5.51
CA GLN A 59 8.53 3.58 -5.15
C GLN A 59 8.18 4.06 -3.75
N THR A 60 9.07 4.87 -3.17
CA THR A 60 8.73 5.57 -1.94
C THR A 60 7.75 6.69 -2.27
N VAL A 61 6.89 7.03 -1.31
CA VAL A 61 5.93 8.13 -1.43
C VAL A 61 6.61 9.42 -1.87
N GLN A 62 7.77 9.71 -1.26
CA GLN A 62 8.57 10.89 -1.59
C GLN A 62 9.11 10.86 -3.04
N SER A 63 9.54 9.69 -3.54
CA SER A 63 10.08 9.56 -4.91
C SER A 63 9.01 9.76 -5.98
N TYR A 64 7.76 9.43 -5.66
CA TYR A 64 6.64 9.58 -6.58
C TYR A 64 6.22 11.06 -6.73
N GLY A 65 6.54 11.91 -5.76
CA GLY A 65 6.43 13.38 -5.86
C GLY A 65 5.18 14.01 -5.24
N PHE A 66 4.50 13.31 -4.33
CA PHE A 66 3.22 13.75 -3.75
C PHE A 66 3.32 14.39 -2.35
N VAL A 67 4.53 14.73 -1.88
CA VAL A 67 4.75 15.23 -0.51
C VAL A 67 5.34 16.63 -0.55
N CYS A 68 4.73 17.56 0.18
CA CYS A 68 5.28 18.90 0.36
C CYS A 68 6.51 18.85 1.28
N GLU A 69 7.59 19.55 0.92
CA GLU A 69 8.85 19.55 1.69
C GLU A 69 8.72 20.12 3.11
N ASP A 70 7.69 20.93 3.35
CA ASP A 70 7.35 21.51 4.65
C ASP A 70 6.38 20.67 5.49
N ALA A 71 5.92 19.54 4.96
CA ALA A 71 5.04 18.64 5.70
C ALA A 71 5.77 18.06 6.94
N PRO A 72 5.14 18.02 8.13
CA PRO A 72 5.79 17.58 9.38
C PRO A 72 6.44 16.19 9.30
N LEU A 73 5.81 15.26 8.59
CA LEU A 73 6.27 13.88 8.42
C LEU A 73 7.06 13.67 7.12
N TYR A 74 7.48 14.73 6.42
CA TYR A 74 8.19 14.65 5.13
C TYR A 74 9.33 13.63 5.15
N ASN A 75 10.15 13.63 6.20
CA ASN A 75 11.28 12.71 6.34
C ASN A 75 10.85 11.24 6.50
N LEU A 76 9.67 10.96 7.08
CA LEU A 76 9.16 9.58 7.21
C LEU A 76 8.72 9.02 5.86
N THR A 77 8.20 9.88 4.97
CA THR A 77 7.71 9.48 3.64
C THR A 77 8.81 8.92 2.72
N GLU A 78 10.09 9.14 3.07
CA GLU A 78 11.24 8.55 2.39
C GLU A 78 11.28 7.02 2.53
N LYS A 79 10.63 6.45 3.56
CA LYS A 79 10.56 5.00 3.82
C LYS A 79 9.15 4.44 3.75
N TRP A 80 8.17 5.25 3.36
CA TRP A 80 6.83 4.77 3.04
C TRP A 80 6.82 4.26 1.60
N TRP A 81 6.55 2.97 1.39
CA TRP A 81 6.61 2.32 0.09
C TRP A 81 5.22 2.08 -0.48
N GLN A 82 4.87 2.76 -1.56
CA GLN A 82 3.60 2.58 -2.27
C GLN A 82 3.58 1.20 -2.94
N PHE A 83 2.74 0.29 -2.44
CA PHE A 83 2.75 -1.11 -2.90
C PHE A 83 1.36 -1.68 -3.22
N VAL A 84 0.28 -0.99 -2.85
CA VAL A 84 -1.08 -1.31 -3.28
C VAL A 84 -1.70 -0.07 -3.91
N ASP A 85 -2.20 -0.19 -5.13
CA ASP A 85 -2.94 0.82 -5.87
C ASP A 85 -4.44 0.45 -5.83
N ASN A 86 -5.27 1.35 -5.33
CA ASN A 86 -6.73 1.22 -5.32
C ASN A 86 -7.38 1.75 -6.62
N GLY A 87 -6.56 2.17 -7.59
CA GLY A 87 -7.00 2.88 -8.77
C GLY A 87 -7.17 4.38 -8.50
N ASN A 88 -7.24 5.17 -9.59
CA ASN A 88 -7.37 6.63 -9.56
C ASN A 88 -6.25 7.38 -8.79
N GLY A 89 -5.09 6.76 -8.59
CA GLY A 89 -3.95 7.38 -7.91
C GLY A 89 -4.01 7.31 -6.38
N ASN A 90 -4.90 6.48 -5.83
CA ASN A 90 -5.02 6.24 -4.39
C ASN A 90 -4.18 5.02 -4.00
N TRP A 91 -3.19 5.22 -3.13
CA TRP A 91 -2.21 4.19 -2.75
C TRP A 91 -2.25 3.82 -1.27
N LEU A 92 -1.83 2.59 -0.97
CA LEU A 92 -1.37 2.21 0.36
C LEU A 92 0.13 2.15 0.37
N ALA A 93 0.67 2.64 1.48
CA ALA A 93 2.09 2.55 1.77
C ALA A 93 2.36 1.47 2.82
N PHE A 94 3.46 0.76 2.65
CA PHE A 94 4.11 0.01 3.70
C PHE A 94 5.07 0.95 4.43
N ASP A 95 4.97 1.04 5.76
CA ASP A 95 5.91 1.83 6.55
C ASP A 95 7.23 1.05 6.78
N GLY A 96 8.31 1.55 6.18
CA GLY A 96 9.67 1.04 6.36
C GLY A 96 10.47 1.75 7.46
N ASN A 97 9.88 2.70 8.19
CA ASN A 97 10.52 3.35 9.34
C ASN A 97 10.61 2.39 10.53
N GLN A 98 11.57 2.62 11.44
CA GLN A 98 11.81 1.72 12.55
C GLN A 98 10.62 1.65 13.54
N GLU A 99 9.94 2.77 13.78
CA GLU A 99 8.87 2.88 14.77
C GLU A 99 7.51 2.34 14.29
N GLY A 100 7.27 2.38 12.98
CA GLY A 100 6.06 1.87 12.34
C GLY A 100 6.28 0.68 11.43
N TYR A 101 7.46 0.04 11.49
CA TYR A 101 7.85 -1.02 10.56
C TYR A 101 6.77 -2.10 10.42
N GLY A 102 6.29 -2.33 9.20
CA GLY A 102 5.27 -3.34 8.92
C GLY A 102 3.85 -2.79 8.76
N ARG A 103 3.58 -1.59 9.30
CA ARG A 103 2.26 -0.96 9.21
C ARG A 103 1.89 -0.63 7.77
N ILE A 104 0.61 -0.76 7.48
CA ILE A 104 0.01 -0.37 6.21
C ILE A 104 -0.72 0.95 6.44
N LEU A 105 -0.32 1.96 5.68
CA LEU A 105 -0.82 3.32 5.80
C LEU A 105 -1.73 3.64 4.61
N ASP A 106 -2.85 4.29 4.92
CA ASP A 106 -3.65 5.00 3.93
C ASP A 106 -2.93 6.29 3.53
N ILE A 107 -2.67 6.46 2.24
CA ILE A 107 -2.12 7.71 1.70
C ILE A 107 -2.98 8.27 0.55
N PHE A 108 -4.29 8.05 0.60
CA PHE A 108 -5.26 8.47 -0.44
C PHE A 108 -5.54 9.99 -0.49
N HIS A 109 -4.80 10.81 0.26
CA HIS A 109 -5.12 12.21 0.50
C HIS A 109 -4.11 13.18 -0.13
N GLU A 110 -4.56 14.38 -0.47
CA GLU A 110 -3.70 15.47 -0.96
C GLU A 110 -2.70 15.98 0.11
N GLU A 111 -2.87 15.55 1.36
CA GLU A 111 -2.13 15.99 2.54
C GLU A 111 -1.07 14.96 2.98
N VAL A 112 -0.42 14.31 2.01
CA VAL A 112 0.64 13.34 2.32
C VAL A 112 1.77 14.00 3.10
N GLY A 113 2.16 13.38 4.22
CA GLY A 113 3.17 13.90 5.14
C GLY A 113 2.64 14.80 6.26
N TYR A 114 1.34 15.10 6.32
CA TYR A 114 0.73 15.79 7.47
C TYR A 114 0.27 14.82 8.57
N GLU A 115 0.35 15.25 9.83
CA GLU A 115 -0.08 14.48 11.00
C GLU A 115 -1.58 14.19 10.95
N GLU A 116 -2.01 13.05 11.49
CA GLU A 116 -3.43 12.63 11.54
C GLU A 116 -4.11 12.43 10.17
N CYS A 117 -3.37 12.57 9.06
CA CYS A 117 -3.88 12.34 7.70
C CYS A 117 -3.62 10.92 7.19
N HIS A 118 -2.77 10.13 7.86
CA HIS A 118 -2.34 8.78 7.41
C HIS A 118 -2.86 7.72 8.37
N GLY A 119 -4.03 7.18 8.07
CA GLY A 119 -4.66 6.13 8.87
C GLY A 119 -3.87 4.83 8.80
N ILE A 120 -3.65 4.19 9.95
CA ILE A 120 -3.08 2.85 10.03
C ILE A 120 -4.19 1.86 9.72
N ILE A 121 -4.10 1.21 8.56
CA ILE A 121 -5.07 0.25 8.06
C ILE A 121 -4.88 -1.13 8.69
N ALA A 122 -3.62 -1.54 8.82
CA ALA A 122 -3.21 -2.84 9.35
C ALA A 122 -1.81 -2.73 9.95
N GLU A 123 -1.48 -3.56 10.94
CA GLU A 123 -0.14 -3.64 11.53
C GLU A 123 0.82 -4.53 10.73
N SER A 124 0.31 -5.23 9.71
CA SER A 124 1.12 -6.08 8.82
C SER A 124 0.45 -6.35 7.46
N ILE A 125 1.24 -6.77 6.48
CA ILE A 125 0.75 -7.28 5.19
C ILE A 125 -0.20 -8.48 5.40
N THR A 126 0.13 -9.39 6.31
CA THR A 126 -0.71 -10.57 6.57
C THR A 126 -2.08 -10.15 7.11
N GLU A 127 -2.11 -9.23 8.06
CA GLU A 127 -3.36 -8.70 8.60
C GLU A 127 -4.19 -7.99 7.52
N LEU A 128 -3.56 -7.17 6.67
CA LEU A 128 -4.23 -6.55 5.53
C LEU A 128 -4.91 -7.61 4.64
N LEU A 129 -4.16 -8.65 4.25
CA LEU A 129 -4.68 -9.71 3.40
C LEU A 129 -5.81 -10.49 4.07
N ASP A 130 -5.68 -10.80 5.37
CA ASP A 130 -6.73 -11.48 6.15
C ASP A 130 -8.00 -10.63 6.23
N GLN A 131 -7.89 -9.32 6.47
CA GLN A 131 -9.02 -8.39 6.47
C GLN A 131 -9.72 -8.36 5.10
N LEU A 132 -8.95 -8.30 4.01
CA LEU A 132 -9.49 -8.32 2.64
C LEU A 132 -10.23 -9.62 2.34
N VAL A 133 -9.72 -10.77 2.78
CA VAL A 133 -10.41 -12.06 2.61
C VAL A 133 -11.69 -12.12 3.45
N GLN A 134 -11.64 -11.68 4.71
CA GLN A 134 -12.80 -11.72 5.62
C GLN A 134 -13.95 -10.81 5.17
N ARG A 135 -13.63 -9.72 4.48
CA ARG A 135 -14.60 -8.72 4.00
C ARG A 135 -14.99 -8.91 2.54
N ASP A 136 -14.70 -10.09 1.97
CA ASP A 136 -15.07 -10.42 0.59
C ASP A 136 -14.53 -9.40 -0.42
N GLY A 137 -13.30 -8.91 -0.21
CA GLY A 137 -12.67 -7.91 -1.07
C GLY A 137 -13.22 -6.49 -0.93
N THR A 138 -14.18 -6.24 -0.03
CA THR A 138 -14.54 -4.86 0.36
C THR A 138 -13.41 -4.26 1.21
N ASP A 139 -12.94 -3.08 0.83
CA ASP A 139 -11.90 -2.35 1.55
C ASP A 139 -12.51 -1.40 2.61
N TRP A 140 -11.66 -0.61 3.26
CA TRP A 140 -12.07 0.45 4.19
C TRP A 140 -12.52 1.73 3.49
N PHE A 141 -12.31 1.82 2.17
CA PHE A 141 -12.55 3.04 1.42
C PHE A 141 -14.05 3.20 1.14
N GLY A 142 -14.63 4.30 1.60
CA GLY A 142 -16.06 4.59 1.44
C GLY A 142 -17.00 3.84 2.41
N ASN A 143 -16.46 3.12 3.38
CA ASN A 143 -17.23 2.54 4.47
C ASN A 143 -17.19 3.43 5.71
N GLU A 144 -18.29 4.13 6.01
CA GLU A 144 -18.41 5.05 7.16
C GLU A 144 -18.21 4.37 8.52
N GLU A 145 -18.39 3.05 8.61
CA GLU A 145 -18.18 2.29 9.85
C GLU A 145 -16.71 1.89 10.06
N TRP A 146 -15.86 2.05 9.05
CA TRP A 146 -14.45 1.74 9.19
C TRP A 146 -13.71 2.82 9.97
N GLN A 147 -12.84 2.40 10.88
CA GLN A 147 -12.00 3.28 11.68
C GLN A 147 -10.55 2.79 11.60
N PRO A 148 -9.58 3.69 11.43
CA PRO A 148 -8.18 3.31 11.48
C PRO A 148 -7.78 2.83 12.87
N LEU A 149 -6.77 1.97 12.92
CA LEU A 149 -6.19 1.46 14.17
C LEU A 149 -5.50 2.58 14.97
N GLY A 150 -5.13 3.65 14.27
CA GLY A 150 -4.51 4.87 14.76
C GLY A 150 -4.07 5.71 13.56
N TYR A 151 -3.36 6.79 13.85
CA TYR A 151 -2.74 7.61 12.81
C TYR A 151 -1.25 7.69 13.07
N VAL A 152 -0.49 7.92 12.00
CA VAL A 152 0.94 8.27 12.10
C VAL A 152 1.10 9.72 12.50
#